data_AF-A0A8J7G7F5-F1
#
_entry.id   AF-A0A8J7G7F5-F1
#
_cell.length_a   1.000
_cell.length_b   1.000
_cell.length_c   1.000
_cell.angle_alpha   90.00
_cell.angle_beta   90.00
_cell.angle_gamma   90.00
#
_symmetry.space_group_name_H-M   'P 1'
#
loop_
_entity.id
_entity.type
_entity.pdbx_description
1 polymer ?
#
loop_
_entity_poly.entity_id
_entity_poly.type
_entity_poly.pdbx_seq_one_letter_code
_entity_poly.pdbx_strand_id
1 'polypeptide(L)'
;MPAAARRPADRGFKMRLRSSVGNPLMAILALLHTHRVANTDQIARAMRAPQTTTRTRLRRLREHGLVVVNRLGVQAGSTPQVWWLTEAGAREVAGTAAGVVKHRSDSSLLHSQAITELWVTLTENAEHAGLRVVDWKTDHAGWQTWTSPQHVRSQLTPDATVVVDLPDGRRSAFLVEVDLGTMTQAVLRAKVERYLHFAQDAGWRGQLPHCPALLLLTTTSLRAETFVDKTAKLLDPIRRRGGWGRDEAEMFRQLNFDPPRPITPSAAACGLVRTPADAVGEQVWLQGAAAAPVTLLELLGPLAAEQAEFDAVEEVEGPPRRRRRHRRLLLAAVDHVTAGRDDDAARMLRYMTADPLDLATDDPDRADLLIALGRSLQDRRAVHDVDTEPILEGLAAEYRRLWQRQARILIRATAHLRAADPALIGLASRLAAGRLADDAMFQPLASPPGRTREQIQTTLLDDYRATRDQVIADRLTLLSRRERRHADPAGWAGEHDAEHLQVCAGCALIWPCARAERTCDYCGGTFLPWTRRHEAVTLQRHLDAIRARLD
;
A
#
# COMPACT_ATOMS: atom_id res chain seq x y z
N MET A 1 27.73 -52.46 -5.83
CA MET A 1 27.10 -52.75 -7.14
C MET A 1 27.59 -51.72 -8.14
N PRO A 2 28.07 -52.14 -9.33
CA PRO A 2 28.56 -51.18 -10.32
C PRO A 2 27.41 -50.28 -10.79
N ALA A 3 27.71 -49.02 -11.10
CA ALA A 3 26.76 -48.07 -11.64
C ALA A 3 26.27 -48.57 -13.01
N ALA A 4 25.09 -49.19 -13.04
CA ALA A 4 24.40 -49.46 -14.31
C ALA A 4 24.33 -48.16 -15.11
N ALA A 5 24.84 -48.18 -16.34
CA ALA A 5 24.93 -47.02 -17.21
C ALA A 5 23.56 -46.34 -17.31
N ARG A 6 23.45 -45.11 -16.79
CA ARG A 6 22.25 -44.29 -16.91
C ARG A 6 22.03 -44.01 -18.39
N ARG A 7 20.92 -44.50 -18.96
CA ARG A 7 20.54 -44.12 -20.32
C ARG A 7 19.77 -42.81 -20.26
N PRO A 8 20.15 -41.78 -21.03
CA PRO A 8 19.31 -40.58 -21.12
C PRO A 8 17.91 -40.99 -21.59
N ALA A 9 16.87 -40.40 -20.99
CA ALA A 9 15.48 -40.66 -21.35
C ALA A 9 15.27 -40.44 -22.86
N ASP A 10 14.87 -41.49 -23.58
CA ASP A 10 14.58 -41.40 -25.01
C ASP A 10 13.32 -40.55 -25.28
N ARG A 11 13.20 -40.02 -26.50
CA ARG A 11 12.08 -39.15 -26.92
C ARG A 11 10.72 -39.83 -26.77
N GLY A 12 10.64 -41.15 -27.00
CA GLY A 12 9.40 -41.91 -26.88
C GLY A 12 8.94 -42.08 -25.43
N PHE A 13 9.87 -42.28 -24.50
CA PHE A 13 9.58 -42.32 -23.07
C PHE A 13 9.07 -40.98 -22.57
N LYS A 14 9.73 -39.87 -22.93
CA LYS A 14 9.29 -38.51 -22.57
C LYS A 14 7.91 -38.18 -23.14
N MET A 15 7.63 -38.58 -24.37
CA MET A 15 6.31 -38.38 -24.98
C MET A 15 5.22 -39.12 -24.21
N ARG A 16 5.43 -40.40 -23.87
CA ARG A 16 4.50 -41.19 -23.03
C ARG A 16 4.36 -40.66 -21.61
N LEU A 17 5.44 -40.09 -21.05
CA LEU A 17 5.43 -39.48 -19.74
C LEU A 17 4.48 -38.28 -19.70
N ARG A 18 4.43 -37.48 -20.78
CA ARG A 18 3.62 -36.26 -20.91
C ARG A 18 2.22 -36.49 -21.48
N SER A 19 2.01 -37.54 -22.28
CA SER A 19 0.77 -37.73 -23.04
C SER A 19 -0.41 -38.28 -22.23
N SER A 20 -0.18 -38.75 -20.99
CA SER A 20 -1.25 -39.25 -20.12
C SER A 20 -1.51 -38.25 -19.02
N VAL A 21 -2.69 -37.62 -19.06
CA VAL A 21 -3.22 -36.90 -17.90
C VAL A 21 -3.26 -37.88 -16.71
N GLY A 22 -2.75 -37.47 -15.55
CA GLY A 22 -2.68 -38.32 -14.36
C GLY A 22 -1.58 -39.40 -14.39
N ASN A 23 -0.55 -39.29 -15.24
CA ASN A 23 0.55 -40.25 -15.26
C ASN A 23 1.24 -40.36 -13.88
N PRO A 24 1.23 -41.53 -13.22
CA PRO A 24 1.82 -41.67 -11.88
C PRO A 24 3.34 -41.41 -11.85
N LEU A 25 4.06 -41.59 -12.96
CA LEU A 25 5.48 -41.24 -13.06
C LEU A 25 5.69 -39.73 -13.04
N MET A 26 4.82 -38.97 -13.72
CA MET A 26 4.89 -37.52 -13.71
C MET A 26 4.50 -36.96 -12.34
N ALA A 27 3.50 -37.57 -11.68
CA ALA A 27 3.12 -37.21 -10.32
C ALA A 27 4.28 -37.40 -9.31
N ILE A 28 5.05 -38.49 -9.42
CA ILE A 28 6.27 -38.68 -8.61
C ILE A 28 7.31 -37.59 -8.89
N LEU A 29 7.51 -37.21 -10.15
CA LEU A 29 8.45 -36.15 -10.49
C LEU A 29 7.99 -34.79 -9.95
N ALA A 30 6.70 -34.47 -10.04
CA ALA A 30 6.12 -33.25 -9.48
C ALA A 30 6.28 -33.21 -7.95
N LEU A 31 6.02 -34.32 -7.25
CA LEU A 31 6.25 -34.43 -5.81
C LEU A 31 7.71 -34.16 -5.45
N LEU A 32 8.66 -34.79 -6.14
CA LEU A 32 10.09 -34.58 -5.90
C LEU A 32 10.57 -33.18 -6.31
N HIS A 33 9.88 -32.53 -7.25
CA HIS A 33 10.15 -31.13 -7.61
C HIS A 33 9.78 -30.20 -6.45
N THR A 34 8.57 -30.36 -5.90
CA THR A 34 8.04 -29.56 -4.80
C THR A 34 8.82 -29.78 -3.50
N HIS A 35 9.01 -31.05 -3.09
CA HIS A 35 9.57 -31.38 -1.78
C HIS A 35 11.07 -31.64 -1.77
N ARG A 36 11.71 -31.60 -2.95
CA ARG A 36 13.14 -31.82 -3.20
C ARG A 36 13.66 -33.23 -2.92
N VAL A 37 13.31 -33.85 -1.79
CA VAL A 37 13.85 -35.13 -1.33
C VAL A 37 12.76 -35.93 -0.63
N ALA A 38 12.54 -37.18 -1.05
CA ALA A 38 11.59 -38.08 -0.39
C ALA A 38 12.14 -39.51 -0.34
N ASN A 39 11.79 -40.27 0.69
CA ASN A 39 12.06 -41.70 0.72
C ASN A 39 10.95 -42.50 0.00
N THR A 40 11.19 -43.79 -0.21
CA THR A 40 10.25 -44.64 -0.96
C THR A 40 8.89 -44.80 -0.28
N ASP A 41 8.87 -44.81 1.06
CA ASP A 41 7.65 -44.96 1.84
C ASP A 41 6.79 -43.68 1.78
N GLN A 42 7.42 -42.51 1.95
CA GLN A 42 6.78 -41.20 1.79
C GLN A 42 6.13 -41.04 0.41
N ILE A 43 6.84 -41.43 -0.65
CA ILE A 43 6.29 -41.38 -2.01
C ILE A 43 5.13 -42.38 -2.16
N ALA A 44 5.21 -43.56 -1.55
CA ALA A 44 4.14 -44.56 -1.62
C ALA A 44 2.87 -44.07 -0.92
N ARG A 45 3.01 -43.49 0.28
CA ARG A 45 1.94 -42.86 1.07
C ARG A 45 1.29 -41.69 0.32
N ALA A 46 2.10 -40.75 -0.14
CA ALA A 46 1.63 -39.59 -0.92
C ALA A 46 0.89 -39.98 -2.21
N MET A 47 1.38 -41.01 -2.90
CA MET A 47 0.76 -41.52 -4.13
C MET A 47 -0.40 -42.49 -3.87
N ARG A 48 -0.70 -42.80 -2.59
CA ARG A 48 -1.66 -43.83 -2.16
C ARG A 48 -1.49 -45.14 -2.92
N ALA A 49 -0.24 -45.58 -3.07
CA ALA A 49 0.14 -46.73 -3.88
C ALA A 49 1.02 -47.71 -3.10
N PRO A 50 0.95 -49.04 -3.37
CA PRO A 50 1.80 -50.00 -2.70
C PRO A 50 3.29 -49.70 -2.91
N GLN A 51 4.12 -49.87 -1.87
CA GLN A 51 5.57 -49.62 -1.94
C GLN A 51 6.25 -50.38 -3.10
N THR A 52 5.80 -51.60 -3.42
CA THR A 52 6.31 -52.42 -4.54
C THR A 52 6.11 -51.73 -5.90
N THR A 53 4.93 -51.17 -6.12
CA THR A 53 4.59 -50.40 -7.32
C THR A 53 5.42 -49.12 -7.39
N THR A 54 5.54 -48.40 -6.27
CA THR A 54 6.34 -47.17 -6.17
C THR A 54 7.81 -47.44 -6.44
N ARG A 55 8.40 -48.50 -5.88
CA ARG A 55 9.78 -48.94 -6.18
C ARG A 55 9.99 -49.22 -7.67
N THR A 56 9.04 -49.90 -8.30
CA THR A 56 9.09 -50.21 -9.73
C THR A 56 9.09 -48.93 -10.58
N ARG A 57 8.22 -47.97 -10.23
CA ARG A 57 8.14 -46.65 -10.89
C ARG A 57 9.43 -45.85 -10.70
N LEU A 58 9.97 -45.79 -9.49
CA LEU A 58 11.23 -45.09 -9.17
C LEU A 58 12.43 -45.71 -9.87
N ARG A 59 12.50 -47.05 -9.94
CA ARG A 59 13.53 -47.77 -10.72
C ARG A 59 13.47 -47.35 -12.19
N ARG A 60 12.28 -47.32 -12.79
CA ARG A 60 12.10 -46.88 -14.18
C ARG A 60 12.53 -45.44 -14.40
N LEU A 61 12.17 -44.52 -13.51
CA LEU A 61 12.62 -43.12 -13.57
C LEU A 61 14.15 -43.01 -13.46
N ARG A 62 14.78 -43.84 -12.63
CA ARG A 62 16.24 -43.90 -12.46
C ARG A 62 16.94 -44.45 -13.69
N GLU A 63 16.42 -45.50 -14.31
CA GLU A 63 16.94 -46.10 -15.55
C GLU A 63 17.00 -45.08 -16.69
N HIS A 64 16.01 -44.19 -16.75
CA HIS A 64 15.94 -43.07 -17.69
C HIS A 64 16.66 -41.79 -17.20
N GLY A 65 17.39 -41.87 -16.09
CA GLY A 65 18.21 -40.78 -15.57
C GLY A 65 17.43 -39.55 -15.10
N LEU A 66 16.16 -39.68 -14.73
CA LEU A 66 15.33 -38.56 -14.25
C LEU A 66 15.45 -38.33 -12.74
N VAL A 67 15.77 -39.37 -11.97
CA VAL A 67 15.96 -39.29 -10.50
C VAL A 67 17.31 -39.88 -10.07
N VAL A 68 17.80 -39.40 -8.92
CA VAL A 68 18.94 -39.95 -8.20
C VAL A 68 18.44 -40.66 -6.95
N VAL A 69 19.20 -41.66 -6.49
CA VAL A 69 18.95 -42.39 -5.24
C VAL A 69 20.21 -42.40 -4.38
N ASN A 70 20.04 -42.26 -3.07
CA ASN A 70 21.08 -42.46 -2.07
C ASN A 70 20.55 -43.25 -0.86
N ARG A 71 21.45 -43.74 -0.01
CA ARG A 71 21.16 -44.32 1.30
C ARG A 71 21.83 -43.46 2.36
N LEU A 72 21.07 -42.96 3.33
CA LEU A 72 21.57 -42.08 4.39
C LEU A 72 21.97 -42.92 5.63
N GLY A 73 23.26 -43.05 5.95
CA GLY A 73 23.76 -43.73 7.16
C GLY A 73 24.82 -44.83 6.95
N VAL A 74 25.27 -45.45 8.04
CA VAL A 74 26.27 -46.54 8.05
C VAL A 74 25.75 -47.76 7.30
N GLN A 75 26.58 -48.37 6.44
CA GLN A 75 26.21 -49.38 5.44
C GLN A 75 25.82 -50.77 5.98
N ALA A 76 25.17 -50.86 7.15
CA ALA A 76 24.64 -52.11 7.70
C ALA A 76 23.14 -51.96 8.02
N GLY A 77 22.29 -52.74 7.34
CA GLY A 77 20.84 -52.77 7.55
C GLY A 77 19.98 -52.17 6.43
N SER A 78 18.65 -52.21 6.62
CA SER A 78 17.58 -51.79 5.70
C SER A 78 17.40 -50.26 5.64
N THR A 79 18.49 -49.51 5.54
CA THR A 79 18.48 -48.05 5.48
C THR A 79 17.61 -47.55 4.32
N PRO A 80 16.61 -46.68 4.57
CA PRO A 80 15.69 -46.21 3.54
C PRO A 80 16.41 -45.55 2.36
N GLN A 81 15.97 -45.86 1.15
CA GLN A 81 16.41 -45.16 -0.05
C GLN A 81 15.71 -43.81 -0.15
N VAL A 82 16.50 -42.74 -0.28
CA VAL A 82 16.04 -41.37 -0.54
C VAL A 82 16.24 -41.03 -2.01
N TRP A 83 15.30 -40.26 -2.56
CA TRP A 83 15.18 -39.94 -3.97
C TRP A 83 15.07 -38.44 -4.17
N TRP A 84 15.68 -37.92 -5.23
CA TRP A 84 15.51 -36.53 -5.67
C TRP A 84 15.68 -36.42 -7.19
N LEU A 85 15.27 -35.28 -7.75
CA LEU A 85 15.35 -35.04 -9.19
C LEU A 85 16.79 -34.80 -9.67
N THR A 86 17.10 -35.33 -10.84
CA THR A 86 18.20 -34.82 -11.67
C THR A 86 17.78 -33.52 -12.36
N GLU A 87 18.73 -32.81 -12.98
CA GLU A 87 18.40 -31.69 -13.87
C GLU A 87 17.46 -32.10 -15.00
N ALA A 88 17.63 -33.30 -15.56
CA ALA A 88 16.76 -33.83 -16.61
C ALA A 88 15.33 -34.04 -16.09
N GLY A 89 15.17 -34.60 -14.89
CA GLY A 89 13.87 -34.77 -14.24
C GLY A 89 13.19 -33.43 -13.93
N ALA A 90 13.93 -32.45 -13.44
CA ALA A 90 13.40 -31.12 -13.15
C ALA A 90 12.87 -30.41 -14.41
N ARG A 91 13.59 -30.50 -15.53
CA ARG A 91 13.14 -29.95 -16.83
C ARG A 91 11.85 -30.59 -17.33
N GLU A 92 11.57 -31.85 -17.00
CA GLU A 92 10.31 -32.49 -17.38
C GLU A 92 9.10 -31.92 -16.64
N VAL A 93 9.29 -31.37 -15.44
CA VAL A 93 8.20 -30.81 -14.62
C VAL A 93 8.07 -29.30 -14.85
N ALA A 94 9.16 -28.56 -14.71
CA ALA A 94 9.15 -27.10 -14.67
C ALA A 94 9.58 -26.44 -15.99
N GLY A 95 9.98 -27.21 -17.01
CA GLY A 95 10.60 -26.70 -18.24
C GLY A 95 12.04 -26.19 -18.06
N THR A 96 12.50 -26.02 -16.81
CA THR A 96 13.84 -25.55 -16.43
C THR A 96 14.48 -26.46 -15.37
N ALA A 97 15.81 -26.40 -15.25
CA ALA A 97 16.59 -27.06 -14.20
C ALA A 97 16.97 -26.13 -13.03
N ALA A 98 16.43 -24.91 -12.99
CA ALA A 98 16.75 -23.94 -11.96
C ALA A 98 16.51 -24.51 -10.54
N GLY A 99 17.51 -24.33 -9.66
CA GLY A 99 17.44 -24.79 -8.25
C GLY A 99 17.80 -26.25 -8.00
N VAL A 100 18.23 -27.03 -9.00
CA VAL A 100 18.72 -28.40 -8.79
C VAL A 100 20.16 -28.37 -8.27
N VAL A 101 20.33 -28.61 -6.97
CA VAL A 101 21.66 -28.69 -6.34
C VAL A 101 22.34 -30.03 -6.69
N LYS A 102 23.53 -29.98 -7.29
CA LYS A 102 24.29 -31.17 -7.73
C LYS A 102 24.83 -32.05 -6.59
N HIS A 103 25.16 -31.45 -5.44
CA HIS A 103 25.67 -32.14 -4.26
C HIS A 103 24.94 -31.69 -2.99
N ARG A 104 24.39 -32.64 -2.24
CA ARG A 104 23.73 -32.40 -0.95
C ARG A 104 24.44 -33.17 0.14
N SER A 105 24.67 -32.55 1.29
CA SER A 105 25.17 -33.25 2.47
C SER A 105 24.08 -34.14 3.05
N ASP A 106 24.46 -35.20 3.78
CA ASP A 106 23.49 -36.10 4.42
C ASP A 106 22.55 -35.35 5.39
N SER A 107 23.07 -34.35 6.12
CA SER A 107 22.28 -33.47 7.00
C SER A 107 21.21 -32.70 6.22
N SER A 108 21.56 -32.11 5.06
CA SER A 108 20.59 -31.41 4.20
C SER A 108 19.54 -32.36 3.62
N LEU A 109 19.92 -33.58 3.26
CA LEU A 109 18.99 -34.60 2.76
C LEU A 109 18.01 -35.04 3.85
N LEU A 110 18.49 -35.28 5.08
CA LEU A 110 17.64 -35.62 6.22
C LEU A 110 16.65 -34.48 6.55
N HIS A 111 17.11 -33.23 6.51
CA HIS A 111 16.25 -32.06 6.75
C HIS A 111 15.13 -31.95 5.72
N SER A 112 15.47 -31.99 4.42
CA SER A 112 14.44 -31.98 3.35
C SER A 112 13.49 -33.19 3.43
N GLN A 113 14.00 -34.37 3.82
CA GLN A 113 13.17 -35.54 4.02
C GLN A 113 12.19 -35.36 5.20
N ALA A 114 12.61 -34.70 6.28
CA ALA A 114 11.75 -34.43 7.45
C ALA A 114 10.64 -33.43 7.11
N ILE A 115 10.93 -32.40 6.31
CA ILE A 115 9.90 -31.49 5.77
C ILE A 115 8.87 -32.26 4.92
N THR A 116 9.34 -33.20 4.10
CA THR A 116 8.48 -34.06 3.28
C THR A 116 7.63 -34.98 4.14
N GLU A 117 8.19 -35.56 5.20
CA GLU A 117 7.43 -36.38 6.15
C GLU A 117 6.29 -35.56 6.75
N LEU A 118 6.57 -34.35 7.22
CA LEU A 118 5.56 -33.47 7.79
C LEU A 118 4.42 -33.19 6.81
N TRP A 119 4.73 -32.92 5.53
CA TRP A 119 3.70 -32.73 4.51
C TRP A 119 2.82 -33.97 4.30
N VAL A 120 3.45 -35.16 4.14
CA VAL A 120 2.71 -36.43 3.98
C VAL A 120 1.80 -36.64 5.18
N THR A 121 2.34 -36.50 6.37
CA THR A 121 1.61 -36.69 7.62
C THR A 121 0.47 -35.70 7.80
N LEU A 122 0.68 -34.40 7.52
CA LEU A 122 -0.40 -33.42 7.55
C LEU A 122 -1.51 -33.79 6.57
N THR A 123 -1.15 -34.22 5.36
CA THR A 123 -2.13 -34.63 4.33
C THR A 123 -2.93 -35.87 4.77
N GLU A 124 -2.32 -36.77 5.53
CA GLU A 124 -2.97 -38.00 6.03
C GLU A 124 -3.81 -37.78 7.29
N ASN A 125 -3.38 -36.88 8.18
CA ASN A 125 -3.91 -36.79 9.54
C ASN A 125 -4.66 -35.49 9.84
N ALA A 126 -4.56 -34.46 8.98
CA ALA A 126 -5.23 -33.18 9.24
C ALA A 126 -6.73 -33.34 9.46
N GLU A 127 -7.43 -34.14 8.64
CA GLU A 127 -8.88 -34.32 8.78
C GLU A 127 -9.26 -34.95 10.13
N HIS A 128 -8.47 -35.91 10.61
CA HIS A 128 -8.66 -36.52 11.93
C HIS A 128 -8.39 -35.51 13.06
N ALA A 129 -7.49 -34.56 12.85
CA ALA A 129 -7.23 -33.44 13.76
C ALA A 129 -8.22 -32.27 13.60
N GLY A 130 -9.28 -32.42 12.79
CA GLY A 130 -10.27 -31.37 12.54
C GLY A 130 -9.78 -30.24 11.65
N LEU A 131 -8.73 -30.46 10.87
CA LEU A 131 -8.15 -29.48 9.96
C LEU A 131 -8.30 -29.94 8.51
N ARG A 132 -8.49 -29.00 7.58
CA ARG A 132 -8.36 -29.30 6.15
C ARG A 132 -7.22 -28.50 5.55
N VAL A 133 -6.18 -29.16 5.06
CA VAL A 133 -5.07 -28.48 4.36
C VAL A 133 -5.58 -27.89 3.05
N VAL A 134 -5.46 -26.57 2.91
CA VAL A 134 -5.87 -25.81 1.71
C VAL A 134 -4.67 -25.56 0.81
N ASP A 135 -3.56 -25.15 1.40
CA ASP A 135 -2.35 -24.81 0.68
C ASP A 135 -1.12 -25.24 1.47
N TRP A 136 -0.12 -25.73 0.75
CA TRP A 136 1.18 -26.10 1.29
C TRP A 136 2.25 -25.57 0.35
N LYS A 137 3.14 -24.73 0.89
CA LYS A 137 4.27 -24.19 0.16
C LYS A 137 5.55 -24.45 0.94
N THR A 138 6.57 -24.95 0.28
CA THR A 138 7.90 -25.21 0.87
C THR A 138 8.97 -24.62 -0.02
N ASP A 139 10.18 -24.45 0.53
CA ASP A 139 11.31 -23.83 -0.15
C ASP A 139 10.93 -22.43 -0.68
N HIS A 140 11.51 -21.97 -1.79
CA HIS A 140 11.21 -20.68 -2.42
C HIS A 140 9.73 -20.34 -2.57
N ALA A 141 8.84 -21.34 -2.73
CA ALA A 141 7.40 -21.10 -2.82
C ALA A 141 6.79 -20.69 -1.47
N GLY A 142 7.37 -21.13 -0.35
CA GLY A 142 6.93 -20.78 1.00
C GLY A 142 7.56 -19.50 1.55
N TRP A 143 8.52 -18.91 0.84
CA TRP A 143 9.18 -17.68 1.29
C TRP A 143 8.21 -16.51 1.29
N GLN A 144 8.19 -15.75 2.39
CA GLN A 144 7.38 -14.55 2.54
C GLN A 144 8.28 -13.34 2.28
N THR A 145 7.90 -12.50 1.32
CA THR A 145 8.61 -11.24 1.05
C THR A 145 7.71 -10.06 1.36
N TRP A 146 8.27 -9.05 2.00
CA TRP A 146 7.55 -7.79 2.28
C TRP A 146 8.54 -6.63 2.23
N THR A 147 8.00 -5.43 2.09
CA THR A 147 8.77 -4.19 2.20
C THR A 147 8.47 -3.59 3.58
N SER A 148 9.49 -3.40 4.40
CA SER A 148 9.30 -2.82 5.74
C SER A 148 8.86 -1.34 5.65
N PRO A 149 8.37 -0.74 6.74
CA PRO A 149 8.11 0.71 6.82
C PRO A 149 9.37 1.58 6.57
N GLN A 150 10.57 1.02 6.59
CA GLN A 150 11.80 1.73 6.21
C GLN A 150 12.22 1.48 4.76
N HIS A 151 11.31 0.94 3.95
CA HIS A 151 11.52 0.61 2.54
C HIS A 151 12.65 -0.39 2.31
N VAL A 152 12.92 -1.24 3.30
CA VAL A 152 13.88 -2.33 3.18
C VAL A 152 13.11 -3.58 2.76
N ARG A 153 13.42 -4.08 1.56
CA ARG A 153 12.91 -5.37 1.11
C ARG A 153 13.43 -6.46 2.04
N SER A 154 12.50 -7.11 2.72
CA SER A 154 12.76 -8.12 3.72
C SER A 154 12.16 -9.46 3.28
N GLN A 155 12.71 -10.53 3.81
CA GLN A 155 12.28 -11.88 3.48
C GLN A 155 12.37 -12.77 4.71
N LEU A 156 11.38 -13.64 4.85
CA LEU A 156 11.26 -14.71 5.83
C LEU A 156 11.24 -16.02 5.05
N THR A 157 12.10 -16.95 5.45
CA THR A 157 12.35 -18.21 4.75
C THR A 157 11.99 -19.38 5.66
N PRO A 158 10.70 -19.62 5.93
CA PRO A 158 10.27 -20.79 6.70
C PRO A 158 10.55 -22.06 5.88
N ASP A 159 10.67 -23.20 6.55
CA ASP A 159 10.78 -24.49 5.86
C ASP A 159 9.47 -24.83 5.13
N ALA A 160 8.33 -24.42 5.69
CA ALA A 160 7.03 -24.46 5.02
C ALA A 160 6.07 -23.36 5.49
N THR A 161 5.13 -23.00 4.62
CA THR A 161 3.96 -22.18 4.90
C THR A 161 2.73 -23.02 4.60
N VAL A 162 1.80 -23.08 5.57
CA VAL A 162 0.61 -23.93 5.49
C VAL A 162 -0.62 -23.07 5.73
N VAL A 163 -1.64 -23.30 4.92
CA VAL A 163 -2.97 -22.71 5.08
C VAL A 163 -3.97 -23.84 5.29
N VAL A 164 -4.81 -23.71 6.30
CA VAL A 164 -5.81 -24.70 6.68
C VAL A 164 -7.19 -24.06 6.84
N ASP A 165 -8.24 -24.80 6.54
CA ASP A 165 -9.59 -24.47 6.99
C ASP A 165 -9.87 -25.20 8.30
N LEU A 166 -10.50 -24.48 9.23
CA LEU A 166 -10.91 -24.94 10.55
C LEU A 166 -12.35 -25.51 10.51
N PRO A 167 -12.79 -26.26 11.53
CA PRO A 167 -14.13 -26.88 11.55
C PRO A 167 -15.28 -25.90 11.42
N ASP A 168 -15.10 -24.67 11.92
CA ASP A 168 -16.07 -23.57 11.87
C ASP A 168 -16.08 -22.82 10.52
N GLY A 169 -15.33 -23.29 9.53
CA GLY A 169 -15.24 -22.71 8.20
C GLY A 169 -14.26 -21.53 8.07
N ARG A 170 -13.65 -21.07 9.17
CA ARG A 170 -12.62 -20.03 9.11
C ARG A 170 -11.32 -20.60 8.57
N ARG A 171 -10.51 -19.73 7.98
CA ARG A 171 -9.19 -20.07 7.46
C ARG A 171 -8.10 -19.59 8.42
N SER A 172 -7.08 -20.42 8.61
CA SER A 172 -5.91 -20.10 9.40
C SER A 172 -4.61 -20.43 8.65
N ALA A 173 -3.50 -19.85 9.10
CA ALA A 173 -2.18 -20.10 8.54
C ALA A 173 -1.10 -20.23 9.61
N PHE A 174 -0.09 -21.04 9.31
CA PHE A 174 1.10 -21.17 10.15
C PHE A 174 2.38 -21.35 9.30
N LEU A 175 3.49 -20.92 9.87
CA LEU A 175 4.83 -21.06 9.34
C LEU A 175 5.56 -22.15 10.12
N VAL A 176 6.29 -23.01 9.43
CA VAL A 176 6.97 -24.15 10.04
C VAL A 176 8.48 -24.01 9.93
N GLU A 177 9.15 -24.36 11.02
CA GLU A 177 10.58 -24.61 11.09
C GLU A 177 10.80 -26.04 11.59
N VAL A 178 11.68 -26.78 10.91
CA VAL A 178 12.08 -28.14 11.27
C VAL A 178 13.49 -28.08 11.85
N ASP A 179 13.74 -28.75 12.98
CA ASP A 179 15.06 -28.80 13.60
C ASP A 179 15.41 -30.23 13.98
N LEU A 180 16.36 -30.81 13.25
CA LEU A 180 16.88 -32.16 13.52
C LEU A 180 17.94 -32.18 14.63
N GLY A 181 18.00 -31.14 15.47
CA GLY A 181 18.98 -30.95 16.53
C GLY A 181 20.31 -30.37 16.03
N THR A 182 20.35 -29.94 14.77
CA THR A 182 21.54 -29.37 14.12
C THR A 182 21.58 -27.85 14.22
N MET A 183 20.45 -27.20 14.54
CA MET A 183 20.38 -25.75 14.68
C MET A 183 20.89 -25.32 16.06
N THR A 184 21.80 -24.33 16.07
CA THR A 184 22.23 -23.69 17.31
C THR A 184 21.13 -22.77 17.84
N GLN A 185 21.21 -22.44 19.13
CA GLN A 185 20.30 -21.50 19.76
C GLN A 185 20.36 -20.09 19.13
N ALA A 186 21.51 -19.69 18.60
CA ALA A 186 21.67 -18.43 17.88
C ALA A 186 20.91 -18.43 16.54
N VAL A 187 20.92 -19.54 15.80
CA VAL A 187 20.18 -19.68 14.53
C VAL A 187 18.67 -19.65 14.78
N LEU A 188 18.19 -20.38 15.80
CA LEU A 188 16.77 -20.34 16.17
C LEU A 188 16.33 -18.94 16.59
N ARG A 189 17.14 -18.26 17.42
CA ARG A 189 16.88 -16.87 17.82
C ARG A 189 16.77 -15.93 16.62
N ALA A 190 17.70 -16.00 15.66
CA ALA A 190 17.68 -15.16 14.47
C ALA A 190 16.43 -15.40 13.60
N LYS A 191 15.93 -16.64 13.55
CA LYS A 191 14.66 -16.96 12.88
C LYS A 191 13.46 -16.32 13.59
N VAL A 192 13.43 -16.40 14.92
CA VAL A 192 12.38 -15.74 15.72
C VAL A 192 12.43 -14.23 15.51
N GLU A 193 13.60 -13.59 15.65
CA GLU A 193 13.73 -12.13 15.44
C GLU A 193 13.24 -11.70 14.06
N ARG A 194 13.55 -12.48 13.00
CA ARG A 194 13.05 -12.23 11.65
C ARG A 194 11.54 -12.41 11.52
N TYR A 195 10.96 -13.41 12.18
CA TYR A 195 9.51 -13.57 12.27
C TYR A 195 8.85 -12.40 13.02
N LEU A 196 9.47 -11.86 14.06
CA LEU A 196 8.96 -10.69 14.76
C LEU A 196 8.95 -9.45 13.87
N HIS A 197 10.00 -9.22 13.08
CA HIS A 197 10.00 -8.15 12.08
C HIS A 197 8.87 -8.34 11.05
N PHE A 198 8.69 -9.56 10.55
CA PHE A 198 7.57 -9.88 9.65
C PHE A 198 6.20 -9.57 10.27
N ALA A 199 5.99 -9.93 11.54
CA ALA A 199 4.74 -9.66 12.25
C ALA A 199 4.52 -8.16 12.50
N GLN A 200 5.55 -7.44 12.95
CA GLN A 200 5.51 -6.00 13.23
C GLN A 200 5.22 -5.17 11.98
N ASP A 201 5.89 -5.50 10.87
CA ASP A 201 5.69 -4.83 9.59
C ASP A 201 4.38 -5.24 8.90
N ALA A 202 3.59 -6.11 9.54
CA ALA A 202 2.39 -6.73 8.97
C ALA A 202 2.64 -7.37 7.60
N GLY A 203 3.81 -7.99 7.40
CA GLY A 203 4.25 -8.55 6.12
C GLY A 203 3.36 -9.68 5.59
N TRP A 204 2.47 -10.22 6.42
CA TRP A 204 1.48 -11.23 6.05
C TRP A 204 0.29 -10.67 5.25
N ARG A 205 0.03 -9.36 5.33
CA ARG A 205 -1.14 -8.74 4.66
C ARG A 205 -1.07 -8.93 3.15
N GLY A 206 -2.21 -9.28 2.56
CA GLY A 206 -2.33 -9.59 1.12
C GLY A 206 -1.75 -10.95 0.71
N GLN A 207 -1.09 -11.68 1.63
CA GLN A 207 -0.47 -12.98 1.36
C GLN A 207 -1.09 -14.12 2.18
N LEU A 208 -1.48 -13.85 3.42
CA LEU A 208 -2.05 -14.82 4.37
C LEU A 208 -3.31 -14.25 5.05
N PRO A 209 -4.19 -15.11 5.60
CA PRO A 209 -5.45 -14.68 6.22
C PRO A 209 -5.27 -13.77 7.44
N HIS A 210 -4.26 -14.06 8.26
CA HIS A 210 -3.89 -13.30 9.45
C HIS A 210 -2.39 -13.46 9.69
N CYS A 211 -1.86 -12.80 10.74
CA CYS A 211 -0.49 -13.05 11.19
C CYS A 211 -0.34 -14.53 11.57
N PRO A 212 0.46 -15.33 10.84
CA PRO A 212 0.53 -16.76 11.07
C PRO A 212 1.31 -17.08 12.35
N ALA A 213 1.02 -18.21 12.99
CA ALA A 213 1.84 -18.74 14.07
C ALA A 213 3.17 -19.28 13.54
N LEU A 214 4.27 -19.11 14.29
CA LEU A 214 5.55 -19.77 14.02
C LEU A 214 5.65 -21.08 14.81
N LEU A 215 5.68 -22.20 14.10
CA LEU A 215 5.73 -23.54 14.69
C LEU A 215 7.12 -24.18 14.50
N LEU A 216 7.72 -24.64 15.59
CA LEU A 216 8.99 -25.38 15.56
C LEU A 216 8.76 -26.87 15.88
N LEU A 217 9.12 -27.76 14.96
CA LEU A 217 9.25 -29.19 15.25
C LEU A 217 10.72 -29.51 15.51
N THR A 218 11.05 -29.95 16.71
CA THR A 218 12.42 -30.30 17.10
C THR A 218 12.53 -31.74 17.62
N THR A 219 13.74 -32.16 18.00
CA THR A 219 14.05 -33.56 18.34
C THR A 219 13.63 -34.00 19.73
N THR A 220 13.44 -33.07 20.67
CA THR A 220 13.12 -33.40 22.07
C THR A 220 12.24 -32.33 22.71
N SER A 221 11.45 -32.72 23.71
CA SER A 221 10.61 -31.79 24.49
C SER A 221 11.45 -30.71 25.17
N LEU A 222 12.62 -31.05 25.73
CA LEU A 222 13.52 -30.07 26.35
C LEU A 222 13.98 -28.96 25.39
N ARG A 223 14.23 -29.31 24.11
CA ARG A 223 14.57 -28.30 23.09
C ARG A 223 13.35 -27.43 22.76
N ALA A 224 12.15 -28.01 22.70
CA ALA A 224 10.91 -27.29 22.47
C ALA A 224 10.62 -26.30 23.62
N GLU A 225 10.73 -26.75 24.88
CA GLU A 225 10.59 -25.92 26.08
C GLU A 225 11.57 -24.75 26.08
N THR A 226 12.85 -25.03 25.80
CA THR A 226 13.90 -24.00 25.71
C THR A 226 13.59 -22.96 24.63
N PHE A 227 13.11 -23.41 23.46
CA PHE A 227 12.72 -22.51 22.39
C PHE A 227 11.54 -21.62 22.80
N VAL A 228 10.51 -22.21 23.41
CA VAL A 228 9.31 -21.49 23.82
C VAL A 228 9.60 -20.47 24.91
N ASP A 229 10.38 -20.80 25.94
CA ASP A 229 10.79 -19.86 27.00
C ASP A 229 11.54 -18.64 26.42
N LYS A 230 12.51 -18.89 25.53
CA LYS A 230 13.28 -17.81 24.88
C LYS A 230 12.42 -16.98 23.94
N THR A 231 11.53 -17.62 23.19
CA THR A 231 10.63 -16.94 22.26
C THR A 231 9.61 -16.09 23.01
N ALA A 232 9.09 -16.58 24.14
CA ALA A 232 8.20 -15.81 25.02
C ALA A 232 8.87 -14.52 25.51
N LYS A 233 10.15 -14.57 25.91
CA LYS A 233 10.93 -13.39 26.31
C LYS A 233 11.11 -12.36 25.18
N LEU A 234 11.16 -12.80 23.93
CA LEU A 234 11.23 -11.90 22.77
C LEU A 234 9.86 -11.34 22.38
N LEU A 235 8.79 -12.11 22.57
CA LEU A 235 7.41 -11.71 22.28
C LEU A 235 6.81 -10.76 23.33
N ASP A 236 7.18 -10.91 24.60
CA ASP A 236 6.58 -10.17 25.72
C ASP A 236 6.67 -8.64 25.58
N PRO A 237 7.82 -8.04 25.17
CA PRO A 237 7.88 -6.60 24.93
C PRO A 237 6.95 -6.11 23.81
N ILE A 238 6.63 -6.97 22.84
CA ILE A 238 5.75 -6.66 21.71
C ILE A 238 4.29 -6.76 22.14
N ARG A 239 3.94 -7.82 22.89
CA ARG A 239 2.61 -7.99 23.47
C ARG A 239 2.23 -6.84 24.40
N ARG A 240 3.15 -6.41 25.28
CA ARG A 240 2.94 -5.24 26.17
C ARG A 240 2.76 -3.92 25.43
N ARG A 241 3.34 -3.79 24.23
CA ARG A 241 3.20 -2.61 23.36
C ARG A 241 2.01 -2.70 22.40
N GLY A 242 1.28 -3.81 22.44
CA GLY A 242 0.19 -4.06 21.51
C GLY A 242 0.68 -4.24 20.07
N GLY A 243 1.71 -5.04 19.81
CA GLY A 243 2.06 -5.46 18.45
C GLY A 243 2.72 -4.41 17.54
N TRP A 244 2.66 -3.13 17.90
CA TRP A 244 3.18 -2.02 17.10
C TRP A 244 4.67 -1.73 17.38
N GLY A 245 5.37 -1.23 16.36
CA GLY A 245 6.69 -0.64 16.52
C GLY A 245 6.67 0.53 17.50
N ARG A 246 7.82 0.84 18.13
CA ARG A 246 7.90 1.91 19.15
C ARG A 246 7.47 3.26 18.57
N ASP A 247 7.93 3.56 17.36
CA ASP A 247 7.66 4.79 16.63
C ASP A 247 6.20 4.89 16.17
N GLU A 248 5.58 3.76 15.80
CA GLU A 248 4.18 3.71 15.33
C GLU A 248 3.21 3.86 16.50
N ALA A 249 3.47 3.17 17.61
CA ALA A 249 2.68 3.31 18.84
C ALA A 249 2.79 4.72 19.41
N GLU A 250 3.94 5.39 19.26
CA GLU A 250 4.12 6.78 19.66
C GLU A 250 3.40 7.75 18.72
N MET A 251 3.50 7.55 17.41
CA MET A 251 2.74 8.30 16.41
C MET A 251 1.22 8.20 16.66
N PHE A 252 0.66 7.00 16.84
CA PHE A 252 -0.78 6.84 17.11
C PHE A 252 -1.20 7.48 18.45
N ARG A 253 -0.36 7.40 19.49
CA ARG A 253 -0.61 8.07 20.76
C ARG A 253 -0.61 9.60 20.63
N GLN A 254 0.37 10.16 19.91
CA GLN A 254 0.45 11.61 19.65
C GLN A 254 -0.78 12.12 18.87
N LEU A 255 -1.37 11.27 18.04
CA LEU A 255 -2.57 11.59 17.25
C LEU A 255 -3.89 11.30 17.98
N ASN A 256 -3.84 10.88 19.25
CA ASN A 256 -5.01 10.46 20.05
C ASN A 256 -5.92 9.50 19.27
N PHE A 257 -5.29 8.47 18.69
CA PHE A 257 -5.86 7.56 17.72
C PHE A 257 -5.90 6.15 18.28
N ASP A 258 -7.04 5.46 18.15
CA ASP A 258 -7.11 4.02 18.40
C ASP A 258 -6.44 3.29 17.23
N PRO A 259 -5.24 2.70 17.42
CA PRO A 259 -4.64 1.90 16.37
C PRO A 259 -5.55 0.69 16.07
N PRO A 260 -5.43 0.07 14.89
CA PRO A 260 -6.00 -1.26 14.67
C PRO A 260 -5.58 -2.17 15.84
N ARG A 261 -6.43 -3.15 16.20
CA ARG A 261 -6.11 -4.07 17.29
C ARG A 261 -4.70 -4.66 17.10
N PRO A 262 -3.95 -4.80 18.19
CA PRO A 262 -2.55 -5.19 18.16
C PRO A 262 -2.36 -6.54 17.45
N ILE A 263 -1.38 -6.63 16.55
CA ILE A 263 -0.96 -7.93 16.00
C ILE A 263 -0.35 -8.71 17.16
N THR A 264 -0.93 -9.86 17.50
CA THR A 264 -0.41 -10.74 18.55
C THR A 264 0.41 -11.86 17.92
N PRO A 265 1.73 -11.69 17.73
CA PRO A 265 2.56 -12.78 17.22
C PRO A 265 2.49 -13.99 18.17
N SER A 266 2.44 -15.17 17.55
CA SER A 266 2.28 -16.44 18.24
C SER A 266 3.36 -17.41 17.77
N ALA A 267 3.94 -18.16 18.70
CA ALA A 267 4.91 -19.18 18.40
C ALA A 267 4.75 -20.36 19.36
N ALA A 268 4.95 -21.56 18.84
CA ALA A 268 4.89 -22.79 19.61
C ALA A 268 5.91 -23.82 19.12
N ALA A 269 6.19 -24.82 19.93
CA ALA A 269 7.09 -25.90 19.56
C ALA A 269 6.68 -27.25 20.14
N CYS A 270 7.10 -28.33 19.49
CA CYS A 270 6.99 -29.69 20.00
C CYS A 270 8.25 -30.52 19.71
N GLY A 271 8.48 -31.56 20.50
CA GLY A 271 9.65 -32.44 20.42
C GLY A 271 9.52 -33.62 19.45
N LEU A 272 8.59 -33.56 18.49
CA LEU A 272 8.11 -34.73 17.74
C LEU A 272 8.47 -34.67 16.25
N VAL A 273 9.62 -34.09 15.90
CA VAL A 273 10.09 -34.04 14.50
C VAL A 273 10.26 -35.42 13.85
N ARG A 274 10.44 -36.47 14.65
CA ARG A 274 10.59 -37.85 14.18
C ARG A 274 9.26 -38.61 14.09
N THR A 275 8.22 -38.12 14.75
CA THR A 275 6.86 -38.68 14.72
C THR A 275 5.86 -37.54 14.51
N PRO A 276 5.91 -36.85 13.34
CA PRO A 276 5.06 -35.69 13.11
C PRO A 276 3.56 -36.01 13.14
N ALA A 277 3.14 -37.28 13.07
CA ALA A 277 1.73 -37.67 13.15
C ALA A 277 1.13 -37.29 14.50
N ASP A 278 1.87 -37.59 15.56
CA ASP A 278 1.54 -37.21 16.93
C ASP A 278 1.48 -35.67 17.05
N ALA A 279 2.39 -34.95 16.37
CA ALA A 279 2.37 -33.49 16.34
C ALA A 279 1.11 -32.89 15.69
N VAL A 280 0.43 -33.63 14.81
CA VAL A 280 -0.81 -33.16 14.16
C VAL A 280 -2.03 -33.44 15.03
N GLY A 281 -2.10 -34.63 15.65
CA GLY A 281 -3.30 -35.10 16.34
C GLY A 281 -3.32 -34.90 17.86
N GLU A 282 -2.17 -34.84 18.52
CA GLU A 282 -2.08 -34.91 19.98
C GLU A 282 -1.87 -33.54 20.64
N GLN A 283 -2.13 -33.47 21.95
CA GLN A 283 -1.82 -32.29 22.78
C GLN A 283 -0.34 -32.26 23.13
N VAL A 284 0.47 -31.69 22.23
CA VAL A 284 1.95 -31.75 22.32
C VAL A 284 2.63 -30.42 22.02
N TRP A 285 1.88 -29.41 21.58
CA TRP A 285 2.41 -28.09 21.29
C TRP A 285 2.54 -27.25 22.56
N LEU A 286 3.74 -26.75 22.81
CA LEU A 286 4.02 -25.86 23.93
C LEU A 286 3.97 -24.41 23.43
N GLN A 287 3.27 -23.53 24.16
CA GLN A 287 3.11 -22.11 23.81
C GLN A 287 3.25 -21.21 25.04
N GLY A 288 4.23 -20.31 25.06
CA GLY A 288 4.50 -19.45 26.22
C GLY A 288 5.19 -20.16 27.39
N ALA A 289 5.63 -19.39 28.39
CA ALA A 289 6.59 -19.84 29.40
C ALA A 289 6.07 -20.85 30.45
N ALA A 290 4.76 -21.13 30.48
CA ALA A 290 4.14 -21.95 31.53
C ALA A 290 3.03 -22.91 31.04
N ALA A 291 2.89 -23.12 29.72
CA ALA A 291 1.66 -23.71 29.20
C ALA A 291 1.65 -25.24 29.19
N ALA A 292 0.51 -25.78 29.60
CA ALA A 292 0.10 -27.14 29.28
C ALA A 292 0.15 -27.36 27.75
N PRO A 293 0.51 -28.56 27.29
CA PRO A 293 0.46 -28.89 25.87
C PRO A 293 -0.93 -28.68 25.27
N VAL A 294 -0.99 -28.18 24.05
CA VAL A 294 -2.23 -27.99 23.27
C VAL A 294 -2.15 -28.75 21.94
N THR A 295 -3.31 -29.01 21.34
CA THR A 295 -3.42 -29.50 19.96
C THR A 295 -3.11 -28.39 18.96
N LEU A 296 -2.81 -28.77 17.71
CA LEU A 296 -2.65 -27.81 16.62
C LEU A 296 -3.93 -26.99 16.39
N LEU A 297 -5.11 -27.61 16.53
CA LEU A 297 -6.39 -26.93 16.38
C LEU A 297 -6.63 -25.87 17.47
N GLU A 298 -6.35 -26.20 18.73
CA GLU A 298 -6.47 -25.27 19.87
C GLU A 298 -5.50 -24.08 19.74
N LEU A 299 -4.37 -24.26 19.07
CA LEU A 299 -3.42 -23.18 18.79
C LEU A 299 -3.94 -22.22 17.69
N LEU A 300 -4.54 -22.75 16.63
CA LEU A 300 -4.95 -21.97 15.46
C LEU A 300 -6.33 -21.32 15.61
N GLY A 301 -7.25 -21.98 16.31
CA GLY A 301 -8.63 -21.51 16.50
C GLY A 301 -8.74 -20.08 17.06
N PRO A 302 -8.05 -19.74 18.17
CA PRO A 302 -8.08 -18.39 18.73
C PRO A 302 -7.54 -17.32 17.77
N LEU A 303 -6.50 -17.63 16.98
CA LEU A 303 -5.91 -16.68 16.02
C LEU A 303 -6.90 -16.36 14.89
N ALA A 304 -7.57 -17.38 14.36
CA ALA A 304 -8.61 -17.18 13.34
C ALA A 304 -9.84 -16.45 13.91
N ALA A 305 -10.18 -16.68 15.19
CA ALA A 305 -11.26 -16.00 15.86
C ALA A 305 -11.00 -14.52 16.06
N GLU A 306 -9.80 -14.17 16.54
CA GLU A 306 -9.38 -12.79 16.74
C GLU A 306 -9.38 -12.02 15.41
N GLN A 307 -8.93 -12.64 14.31
CA GLN A 307 -9.01 -12.04 12.99
C GLN A 307 -10.46 -11.86 12.52
N ALA A 308 -11.31 -12.87 12.67
CA ALA A 308 -12.70 -12.78 12.24
C ALA A 308 -13.47 -11.69 13.03
N GLU A 309 -13.20 -11.52 14.32
CA GLU A 309 -13.75 -10.43 15.12
C GLU A 309 -13.27 -9.07 14.59
N PHE A 310 -11.98 -8.97 14.26
CA PHE A 310 -11.41 -7.75 13.65
C PHE A 310 -12.08 -7.43 12.31
N ASP A 311 -12.19 -8.41 11.41
CA ASP A 311 -12.80 -8.27 10.10
C ASP A 311 -14.28 -7.88 10.22
N ALA A 312 -15.03 -8.47 11.17
CA ALA A 312 -16.44 -8.15 11.41
C ALA A 312 -16.63 -6.73 11.97
N VAL A 313 -15.78 -6.29 12.90
CA VAL A 313 -15.78 -4.89 13.38
C VAL A 313 -15.45 -3.94 12.23
N GLU A 314 -14.49 -4.31 11.38
CA GLU A 314 -14.13 -3.54 10.20
C GLU A 314 -15.24 -3.54 9.15
N GLU A 315 -16.06 -4.58 9.01
CA GLU A 315 -17.18 -4.61 8.08
C GLU A 315 -18.37 -3.76 8.57
N VAL A 316 -18.71 -3.86 9.85
CA VAL A 316 -19.88 -3.19 10.46
C VAL A 316 -19.64 -1.71 10.73
N GLU A 317 -18.47 -1.36 11.28
CA GLU A 317 -18.12 0.03 11.62
C GLU A 317 -17.28 0.71 10.52
N GLY A 318 -16.89 -0.07 9.50
CA GLY A 318 -15.90 0.25 8.48
C GLY A 318 -16.09 1.56 7.77
N PRO A 319 -17.19 1.78 7.03
CA PRO A 319 -17.24 2.93 6.13
C PRO A 319 -17.21 4.28 6.88
N PRO A 320 -18.00 4.52 7.94
CA PRO A 320 -17.97 5.79 8.66
C PRO A 320 -16.72 5.96 9.53
N ARG A 321 -16.25 4.91 10.21
CA ARG A 321 -15.02 4.99 11.03
C ARG A 321 -13.78 5.06 10.15
N ARG A 322 -13.68 4.31 9.05
CA ARG A 322 -12.60 4.45 8.04
C ARG A 322 -12.59 5.85 7.46
N ARG A 323 -13.73 6.43 7.07
CA ARG A 323 -13.77 7.83 6.57
C ARG A 323 -13.25 8.82 7.60
N ARG A 324 -13.70 8.75 8.86
CA ARG A 324 -13.20 9.62 9.94
C ARG A 324 -11.71 9.40 10.23
N ARG A 325 -11.27 8.14 10.22
CA ARG A 325 -9.89 7.69 10.43
C ARG A 325 -8.96 8.19 9.31
N HIS A 326 -9.37 7.98 8.07
CA HIS A 326 -8.69 8.40 6.84
C HIS A 326 -8.58 9.92 6.80
N ARG A 327 -9.67 10.64 7.09
CA ARG A 327 -9.67 12.11 7.19
C ARG A 327 -8.69 12.62 8.25
N ARG A 328 -8.65 12.04 9.45
CA ARG A 328 -7.72 12.45 10.50
C ARG A 328 -6.26 12.18 10.13
N LEU A 329 -5.95 11.00 9.60
CA LEU A 329 -4.59 10.67 9.15
C LEU A 329 -4.14 11.60 8.03
N LEU A 330 -5.05 11.93 7.13
CA LEU A 330 -4.77 12.80 6.00
C LEU A 330 -4.54 14.26 6.45
N LEU A 331 -5.34 14.78 7.39
CA LEU A 331 -5.11 16.10 7.99
C LEU A 331 -3.78 16.15 8.75
N ALA A 332 -3.46 15.09 9.51
CA ALA A 332 -2.19 15.01 10.21
C ALA A 332 -0.99 14.94 9.24
N ALA A 333 -1.12 14.21 8.12
CA ALA A 333 -0.08 14.17 7.09
C ALA A 333 0.17 15.57 6.50
N VAL A 334 -0.88 16.35 6.26
CA VAL A 334 -0.76 17.75 5.84
C VAL A 334 -0.03 18.59 6.89
N ASP A 335 -0.43 18.49 8.15
CA ASP A 335 0.19 19.28 9.22
C ASP A 335 1.69 18.94 9.35
N HIS A 336 2.06 17.66 9.20
CA HIS A 336 3.46 17.24 9.18
C HIS A 336 4.24 17.80 7.98
N VAL A 337 3.63 17.86 6.80
CA VAL A 337 4.23 18.46 5.60
C VAL A 337 4.45 19.95 5.77
N THR A 338 3.44 20.66 6.27
CA THR A 338 3.56 22.10 6.53
C THR A 338 4.63 22.39 7.59
N ALA A 339 4.90 21.44 8.48
CA ALA A 339 5.98 21.50 9.48
C ALA A 339 7.34 20.99 8.96
N GLY A 340 7.49 20.61 7.69
CA GLY A 340 8.73 20.12 7.10
C GLY A 340 9.13 18.69 7.51
N ARG A 341 8.17 17.87 7.96
CA ARG A 341 8.37 16.47 8.40
C ARG A 341 7.88 15.48 7.34
N ASP A 342 8.50 15.52 6.16
CA ASP A 342 8.09 14.74 4.98
C ASP A 342 8.05 13.22 5.22
N ASP A 343 8.99 12.67 5.99
CA ASP A 343 9.07 11.23 6.28
C ASP A 343 7.91 10.71 7.15
N ASP A 344 7.44 11.54 8.09
CA ASP A 344 6.29 11.22 8.94
C ASP A 344 5.00 11.26 8.12
N ALA A 345 4.88 12.25 7.23
CA ALA A 345 3.75 12.36 6.32
C ALA A 345 3.67 11.16 5.36
N ALA A 346 4.80 10.75 4.79
CA ALA A 346 4.88 9.54 3.96
C ALA A 346 4.53 8.26 4.77
N ARG A 347 4.85 8.23 6.07
CA ARG A 347 4.44 7.15 6.98
C ARG A 347 2.94 7.15 7.24
N MET A 348 2.34 8.31 7.44
CA MET A 348 0.90 8.47 7.66
C MET A 348 0.09 8.07 6.44
N LEU A 349 0.52 8.48 5.24
CA LEU A 349 -0.12 8.13 3.97
C LEU A 349 -0.15 6.62 3.71
N ARG A 350 0.79 5.84 4.27
CA ARG A 350 0.85 4.36 4.15
C ARG A 350 -0.25 3.61 4.88
N TYR A 351 -0.83 4.18 5.94
CA TYR A 351 -1.92 3.54 6.69
C TYR A 351 -3.29 3.85 6.11
N MET A 352 -3.35 4.57 4.99
CA MET A 352 -4.57 4.95 4.33
C MET A 352 -4.99 3.82 3.39
N THR A 353 -6.01 3.07 3.78
CA THR A 353 -6.78 2.23 2.85
C THR A 353 -7.79 3.13 2.15
N ALA A 354 -7.87 3.03 0.82
CA ALA A 354 -8.52 3.98 -0.09
C ALA A 354 -9.92 4.45 0.33
N ASP A 355 -10.10 5.77 0.49
CA ASP A 355 -11.24 6.60 0.04
C ASP A 355 -11.01 8.08 0.45
N PRO A 356 -10.21 8.86 -0.32
CA PRO A 356 -9.91 10.27 -0.03
C PRO A 356 -10.95 11.26 -0.60
N LEU A 357 -12.04 10.77 -1.20
CA LEU A 357 -12.91 11.55 -2.09
C LEU A 357 -13.62 12.74 -1.40
N ASP A 358 -13.86 12.67 -0.09
CA ASP A 358 -14.55 13.72 0.65
C ASP A 358 -13.66 14.96 0.93
N LEU A 359 -12.33 14.82 0.89
CA LEU A 359 -11.42 15.94 1.22
C LEU A 359 -11.49 17.07 0.18
N ALA A 360 -11.53 16.74 -1.10
CA ALA A 360 -11.57 17.75 -2.16
C ALA A 360 -12.82 18.65 -2.05
N THR A 361 -13.88 18.15 -1.43
CA THR A 361 -15.11 18.90 -1.17
C THR A 361 -15.02 19.70 0.13
N ASP A 362 -14.52 19.09 1.21
CA ASP A 362 -14.48 19.71 2.54
C ASP A 362 -13.36 20.75 2.74
N ASP A 363 -12.18 20.51 2.17
CA ASP A 363 -10.98 21.34 2.34
C ASP A 363 -10.11 21.33 1.07
N PRO A 364 -10.53 22.08 0.03
CA PRO A 364 -9.89 22.05 -1.28
C PRO A 364 -8.43 22.52 -1.26
N ASP A 365 -8.04 23.40 -0.35
CA ASP A 365 -6.66 23.89 -0.26
C ASP A 365 -5.72 22.80 0.31
N ARG A 366 -6.17 22.05 1.31
CA ARG A 366 -5.41 20.90 1.81
C ARG A 366 -5.35 19.74 0.81
N ALA A 367 -6.41 19.54 0.02
CA ALA A 367 -6.39 18.56 -1.06
C ALA A 367 -5.34 18.88 -2.13
N ASP A 368 -5.24 20.15 -2.53
CA ASP A 368 -4.24 20.62 -3.51
C ASP A 368 -2.81 20.43 -2.99
N LEU A 369 -2.56 20.76 -1.71
CA LEU A 369 -1.26 20.53 -1.05
C LEU A 369 -0.85 19.05 -1.04
N LEU A 370 -1.79 18.14 -0.78
CA LEU A 370 -1.50 16.70 -0.79
C LEU A 370 -1.23 16.16 -2.19
N ILE A 371 -1.97 16.63 -3.20
CA ILE A 371 -1.70 16.26 -4.59
C ILE A 371 -0.31 16.76 -5.00
N ALA A 372 0.05 17.99 -4.62
CA ALA A 372 1.37 18.57 -4.91
C ALA A 372 2.51 17.81 -4.21
N LEU A 373 2.33 17.47 -2.93
CA LEU A 373 3.28 16.64 -2.19
C LEU A 373 3.39 15.23 -2.79
N GLY A 374 2.27 14.57 -3.07
CA GLY A 374 2.23 13.24 -3.64
C GLY A 374 3.04 13.17 -4.94
N ARG A 375 2.85 14.15 -5.83
CA ARG A 375 3.66 14.32 -7.05
C ARG A 375 5.14 14.58 -6.74
N SER A 376 5.44 15.46 -5.80
CA SER A 376 6.83 15.74 -5.38
C SER A 376 7.53 14.50 -4.80
N LEU A 377 6.81 13.63 -4.10
CA LEU A 377 7.32 12.38 -3.54
C LEU A 377 7.49 11.29 -4.62
N GLN A 378 6.60 11.24 -5.60
CA GLN A 378 6.73 10.40 -6.79
C GLN A 378 7.97 10.80 -7.61
N ASP A 379 8.17 12.10 -7.85
CA ASP A 379 9.33 12.63 -8.58
C ASP A 379 10.66 12.36 -7.86
N ARG A 380 10.66 12.41 -6.52
CA ARG A 380 11.84 12.09 -5.69
C ARG A 380 12.18 10.59 -5.61
N ARG A 381 11.44 9.72 -6.30
CA ARG A 381 11.53 8.25 -6.22
C ARG A 381 11.40 7.69 -4.80
N ALA A 382 10.86 8.48 -3.86
CA ALA A 382 10.77 8.11 -2.45
C ALA A 382 9.58 7.18 -2.18
N VAL A 383 8.58 7.14 -3.07
CA VAL A 383 7.32 6.41 -2.90
C VAL A 383 6.99 5.62 -4.17
N HIS A 384 7.86 4.70 -4.58
CA HIS A 384 7.58 3.80 -5.71
C HIS A 384 6.96 2.45 -5.30
N ASP A 385 6.86 2.14 -4.00
CA ASP A 385 6.55 0.77 -3.55
C ASP A 385 5.35 0.70 -2.58
N VAL A 386 4.57 1.79 -2.49
CA VAL A 386 3.28 1.82 -1.78
C VAL A 386 2.21 2.14 -2.82
N ASP A 387 1.10 1.38 -2.83
CA ASP A 387 -0.13 1.65 -3.57
C ASP A 387 -0.84 2.95 -3.10
N THR A 388 -0.10 4.06 -2.90
CA THR A 388 -0.66 5.40 -2.73
C THR A 388 -1.04 6.01 -4.07
N GLU A 389 -0.52 5.48 -5.18
CA GLU A 389 -0.81 5.95 -6.53
C GLU A 389 -2.32 5.90 -6.84
N PRO A 390 -3.07 4.81 -6.61
CA PRO A 390 -4.52 4.80 -6.82
C PRO A 390 -5.27 5.83 -5.94
N ILE A 391 -4.77 6.13 -4.75
CA ILE A 391 -5.39 7.07 -3.80
C ILE A 391 -5.15 8.51 -4.27
N LEU A 392 -3.90 8.85 -4.61
CA LEU A 392 -3.52 10.16 -5.11
C LEU A 392 -4.11 10.43 -6.49
N GLU A 393 -4.17 9.43 -7.36
CA GLU A 393 -4.86 9.48 -8.64
C GLU A 393 -6.36 9.67 -8.46
N GLY A 394 -6.98 8.92 -7.54
CA GLY A 394 -8.40 9.07 -7.20
C GLY A 394 -8.72 10.47 -6.68
N LEU A 395 -7.92 11.00 -5.75
CA LEU A 395 -8.07 12.36 -5.23
C LEU A 395 -7.84 13.40 -6.33
N ALA A 396 -6.81 13.24 -7.16
CA ALA A 396 -6.53 14.16 -8.27
C ALA A 396 -7.60 14.13 -9.36
N ALA A 397 -8.18 12.97 -9.64
CA ALA A 397 -9.30 12.80 -10.57
C ALA A 397 -10.56 13.48 -10.03
N GLU A 398 -10.85 13.30 -8.74
CA GLU A 398 -11.99 13.95 -8.09
C GLU A 398 -11.82 15.47 -8.03
N TYR A 399 -10.64 15.94 -7.65
CA TYR A 399 -10.30 17.37 -7.67
C TYR A 399 -10.53 17.98 -9.06
N ARG A 400 -10.05 17.29 -10.11
CA ARG A 400 -10.25 17.70 -11.50
C ARG A 400 -11.74 17.71 -11.89
N ARG A 401 -12.50 16.67 -11.48
CA ARG A 401 -13.95 16.57 -11.74
C ARG A 401 -14.71 17.74 -11.12
N LEU A 402 -14.44 18.05 -9.85
CA LEU A 402 -15.03 19.17 -9.13
C LEU A 402 -14.65 20.50 -9.78
N TRP A 403 -13.39 20.68 -10.16
CA TRP A 403 -12.91 21.91 -10.80
C TRP A 403 -13.61 22.12 -12.14
N GLN A 404 -13.71 21.08 -12.97
CA GLN A 404 -14.43 21.15 -14.26
C GLN A 404 -15.91 21.51 -14.07
N ARG A 405 -16.56 20.94 -13.04
CA ARG A 405 -17.95 21.27 -12.69
C ARG A 405 -18.08 22.75 -12.34
N GLN A 406 -17.23 23.25 -11.44
CA GLN A 406 -17.20 24.65 -11.00
C GLN A 406 -16.92 25.62 -12.16
N ALA A 407 -15.94 25.31 -13.01
CA ALA A 407 -15.62 26.07 -14.22
C ALA A 407 -16.80 26.17 -15.20
N ARG A 408 -17.51 25.05 -15.43
CA ARG A 408 -18.71 25.02 -16.29
C ARG A 408 -19.86 25.82 -15.70
N ILE A 409 -20.05 25.81 -14.38
CA ILE A 409 -21.05 26.64 -13.70
C ILE A 409 -20.77 28.12 -13.98
N LEU A 410 -19.52 28.57 -13.77
CA LEU A 410 -19.13 29.96 -14.02
C LEU A 410 -19.32 30.35 -15.50
N ILE A 411 -18.89 29.51 -16.45
CA ILE A 411 -19.01 29.81 -17.88
C ILE A 411 -20.48 29.90 -18.34
N ARG A 412 -21.38 29.14 -17.71
CA ARG A 412 -22.82 29.15 -18.02
C ARG A 412 -23.56 30.34 -17.41
N ALA A 413 -22.94 31.11 -16.52
CA ALA A 413 -23.53 32.29 -15.87
C ALA A 413 -23.64 33.51 -16.82
N THR A 414 -24.25 33.32 -17.98
CA THR A 414 -24.26 34.28 -19.10
C THR A 414 -24.75 35.68 -18.72
N ALA A 415 -25.71 35.79 -17.80
CA ALA A 415 -26.18 37.09 -17.30
C ALA A 415 -25.07 37.90 -16.60
N HIS A 416 -24.33 37.27 -15.69
CA HIS A 416 -23.21 37.90 -14.99
C HIS A 416 -22.03 38.18 -15.92
N LEU A 417 -21.75 37.27 -16.85
CA LEU A 417 -20.66 37.45 -17.82
C LEU A 417 -20.94 38.63 -18.76
N ARG A 418 -22.19 38.78 -19.22
CA ARG A 418 -22.62 39.95 -20.02
C ARG A 418 -22.54 41.25 -19.21
N ALA A 419 -22.86 41.20 -17.92
CA ALA A 419 -22.76 42.34 -17.03
C ALA A 419 -21.30 42.67 -16.62
N ALA A 420 -20.33 41.81 -16.95
CA ALA A 420 -18.95 41.86 -16.49
C ALA A 420 -18.85 42.01 -14.96
N ASP A 421 -19.67 41.24 -14.23
CA ASP A 421 -19.88 41.37 -12.79
C ASP A 421 -18.55 41.28 -11.99
N PRO A 422 -18.14 42.37 -11.30
CA PRO A 422 -16.92 42.38 -10.50
C PRO A 422 -16.89 41.34 -9.37
N ALA A 423 -18.05 40.92 -8.85
CA ALA A 423 -18.13 39.95 -7.75
C ALA A 423 -17.58 38.58 -8.16
N LEU A 424 -17.55 38.27 -9.46
CA LEU A 424 -17.05 37.00 -9.99
C LEU A 424 -15.53 36.96 -10.18
N ILE A 425 -14.82 38.07 -10.03
CA ILE A 425 -13.36 38.12 -10.24
C ILE A 425 -12.61 37.18 -9.30
N GLY A 426 -12.99 37.14 -8.03
CA GLY A 426 -12.36 36.24 -7.06
C GLY A 426 -12.52 34.77 -7.48
N LEU A 427 -13.75 34.38 -7.82
CA LEU A 427 -14.09 33.03 -8.29
C LEU A 427 -13.33 32.69 -9.58
N ALA A 428 -13.36 33.58 -10.57
CA ALA A 428 -12.70 33.39 -11.86
C ALA A 428 -11.18 33.30 -11.71
N SER A 429 -10.56 34.13 -10.87
CA SER A 429 -9.12 34.11 -10.60
C SER A 429 -8.70 32.78 -9.96
N ARG A 430 -9.43 32.32 -8.96
CA ARG A 430 -9.16 31.06 -8.26
C ARG A 430 -9.28 29.85 -9.19
N LEU A 431 -10.35 29.78 -10.00
CA LEU A 431 -10.54 28.74 -10.99
C LEU A 431 -9.49 28.80 -12.12
N ALA A 432 -9.12 30.00 -12.57
CA ALA A 432 -8.06 30.20 -13.57
C ALA A 432 -6.70 29.70 -13.09
N ALA A 433 -6.42 29.78 -11.78
CA ALA A 433 -5.24 29.20 -11.15
C ALA A 433 -5.30 27.66 -11.03
N GLY A 434 -6.42 27.02 -11.40
CA GLY A 434 -6.62 25.58 -11.27
C GLY A 434 -7.09 25.13 -9.88
N ARG A 435 -7.49 26.06 -9.00
CA ARG A 435 -7.92 25.75 -7.63
C ARG A 435 -9.43 25.68 -7.51
N LEU A 436 -9.92 24.77 -6.67
CA LEU A 436 -11.34 24.70 -6.30
C LEU A 436 -11.75 25.91 -5.45
N ALA A 437 -12.89 26.49 -5.76
CA ALA A 437 -13.53 27.55 -4.98
C ALA A 437 -14.46 26.97 -3.91
N ASP A 438 -14.62 27.67 -2.79
CA ASP A 438 -15.60 27.34 -1.76
C ASP A 438 -17.02 27.78 -2.15
N ASP A 439 -18.02 27.31 -1.40
CA ASP A 439 -19.44 27.63 -1.65
C ASP A 439 -19.77 29.12 -1.50
N ALA A 440 -19.03 29.86 -0.67
CA ALA A 440 -19.26 31.29 -0.46
C ALA A 440 -18.95 32.09 -1.74
N MET A 441 -17.94 31.68 -2.50
CA MET A 441 -17.57 32.31 -3.78
C MET A 441 -18.63 32.12 -4.88
N PHE A 442 -19.51 31.12 -4.76
CA PHE A 442 -20.62 30.91 -5.70
C PHE A 442 -21.90 31.68 -5.33
N GLN A 443 -21.99 32.24 -4.12
CA GLN A 443 -23.18 32.99 -3.67
C GLN A 443 -23.62 34.11 -4.64
N PRO A 444 -22.71 34.89 -5.27
CA PRO A 444 -23.13 35.92 -6.22
C PRO A 444 -23.91 35.37 -7.43
N LEU A 445 -23.70 34.11 -7.80
CA LEU A 445 -24.38 33.48 -8.94
C LEU A 445 -25.82 33.04 -8.62
N ALA A 446 -26.24 33.07 -7.35
CA ALA A 446 -27.58 32.68 -6.94
C ALA A 446 -28.65 33.69 -7.36
N SER A 447 -28.27 34.93 -7.71
CA SER A 447 -29.17 36.00 -8.13
C SER A 447 -28.60 36.75 -9.33
N PRO A 448 -29.43 37.26 -10.27
CA PRO A 448 -28.95 38.05 -11.39
C PRO A 448 -28.13 39.28 -10.95
N PRO A 449 -27.18 39.77 -11.76
CA PRO A 449 -26.39 40.95 -11.41
C PRO A 449 -27.29 42.18 -11.30
N GLY A 450 -27.23 42.89 -10.17
CA GLY A 450 -28.04 44.09 -9.94
C GLY A 450 -27.61 45.30 -10.77
N ARG A 451 -26.33 45.38 -11.17
CA ARG A 451 -25.76 46.43 -12.03
C ARG A 451 -24.68 45.83 -12.92
N THR A 452 -24.49 46.41 -14.10
CA THR A 452 -23.35 46.11 -14.97
C THR A 452 -22.09 46.84 -14.49
N ARG A 453 -20.91 46.33 -14.85
CA ARG A 453 -19.63 47.01 -14.61
C ARG A 453 -19.63 48.44 -15.15
N GLU A 454 -20.24 48.65 -16.32
CA GLU A 454 -20.34 49.97 -16.94
C GLU A 454 -21.19 50.92 -16.10
N GLN A 455 -22.36 50.48 -15.62
CA GLN A 455 -23.19 51.27 -14.72
C GLN A 455 -22.46 51.62 -13.42
N ILE A 456 -21.76 50.66 -12.82
CA ILE A 456 -20.92 50.88 -11.64
C ILE A 456 -19.84 51.92 -11.94
N GLN A 457 -19.14 51.77 -13.07
CA GLN A 457 -18.06 52.66 -13.47
C GLN A 457 -18.53 54.10 -13.70
N THR A 458 -19.69 54.26 -14.34
CA THR A 458 -20.31 55.57 -14.57
C THR A 458 -20.64 56.23 -13.25
N THR A 459 -21.29 55.52 -12.32
CA THR A 459 -21.59 56.07 -10.99
C THR A 459 -20.33 56.47 -10.22
N LEU A 460 -19.24 55.69 -10.30
CA LEU A 460 -17.99 55.99 -9.59
C LEU A 460 -17.25 57.22 -10.13
N LEU A 461 -17.41 57.53 -11.42
CA LEU A 461 -16.65 58.60 -12.09
C LEU A 461 -17.45 59.87 -12.33
N ASP A 462 -18.75 59.91 -12.03
CA ASP A 462 -19.63 61.01 -12.41
C ASP A 462 -19.15 62.34 -11.78
N ASP A 463 -19.05 62.38 -10.45
CA ASP A 463 -18.57 63.55 -9.70
C ASP A 463 -17.11 63.89 -10.03
N TYR A 464 -16.29 62.87 -10.28
CA TYR A 464 -14.88 63.03 -10.62
C TYR A 464 -14.70 63.74 -11.97
N ARG A 465 -15.45 63.34 -12.99
CA ARG A 465 -15.35 63.93 -14.33
C ARG A 465 -15.72 65.40 -14.30
N ALA A 466 -16.81 65.75 -13.62
CA ALA A 466 -17.21 67.15 -13.43
C ALA A 466 -16.12 67.96 -12.71
N THR A 467 -15.54 67.39 -11.64
CA THR A 467 -14.46 68.03 -10.88
C THR A 467 -13.21 68.24 -11.73
N ARG A 468 -12.75 67.22 -12.46
CA ARG A 468 -11.59 67.30 -13.34
C ARG A 468 -11.81 68.36 -14.43
N ASP A 469 -12.95 68.32 -15.11
CA ASP A 469 -13.22 69.23 -16.22
C ASP A 469 -13.29 70.69 -15.73
N GLN A 470 -13.81 70.93 -14.52
CA GLN A 470 -13.76 72.24 -13.87
C GLN A 470 -12.32 72.69 -13.56
N VAL A 471 -11.47 71.82 -12.99
CA VAL A 471 -10.06 72.12 -12.72
C VAL A 471 -9.30 72.49 -14.00
N ILE A 472 -9.54 71.77 -15.08
CA ILE A 472 -8.92 72.07 -16.39
C ILE A 472 -9.46 73.40 -16.96
N ALA A 473 -10.76 73.66 -16.85
CA ALA A 473 -11.36 74.91 -17.28
C ALA A 473 -10.78 76.11 -16.50
N ASP A 474 -10.68 76.00 -15.19
CA ASP A 474 -10.09 77.03 -14.32
C ASP A 474 -8.64 77.29 -14.70
N ARG A 475 -7.83 76.24 -14.92
CA ARG A 475 -6.45 76.37 -15.41
C ARG A 475 -6.37 77.11 -16.75
N LEU A 476 -7.30 76.85 -17.67
CA LEU A 476 -7.35 77.55 -18.97
C LEU A 476 -7.72 79.03 -18.83
N THR A 477 -8.60 79.38 -17.90
CA THR A 477 -9.00 80.79 -17.71
C THR A 477 -7.84 81.67 -17.26
N LEU A 478 -6.91 81.11 -16.48
CA LEU A 478 -5.72 81.80 -15.98
C LEU A 478 -4.65 82.07 -17.06
N LEU A 479 -4.72 81.39 -18.21
CA LEU A 479 -3.75 81.58 -19.30
C LEU A 479 -4.08 82.77 -20.20
N SER A 480 -3.04 83.42 -20.71
CA SER A 480 -3.15 84.43 -21.76
C SER A 480 -3.60 83.81 -23.10
N ARG A 481 -4.09 84.65 -24.02
CA ARG A 481 -4.52 84.19 -25.37
C ARG A 481 -3.42 83.46 -26.15
N ARG A 482 -2.14 83.82 -25.96
CA ARG A 482 -1.01 83.18 -26.65
C ARG A 482 -0.72 81.81 -26.05
N GLU A 483 -0.73 81.69 -24.73
CA GLU A 483 -0.50 80.42 -24.02
C GLU A 483 -1.61 79.40 -24.30
N ARG A 484 -2.87 79.84 -24.36
CA ARG A 484 -4.00 78.95 -24.70
C ARG A 484 -3.86 78.26 -26.06
N ARG A 485 -3.19 78.88 -27.05
CA ARG A 485 -2.97 78.26 -28.37
C ARG A 485 -1.97 77.11 -28.33
N HIS A 486 -1.11 77.07 -27.31
CA HIS A 486 -0.12 76.02 -27.08
C HIS A 486 -0.48 75.13 -25.89
N ALA A 487 -1.61 75.40 -25.22
CA ALA A 487 -2.11 74.57 -24.15
C ALA A 487 -2.52 73.19 -24.70
N ASP A 488 -2.26 72.16 -23.91
CA ASP A 488 -2.75 70.81 -24.16
C ASP A 488 -3.70 70.40 -23.03
N PRO A 489 -4.99 70.78 -23.11
CA PRO A 489 -5.98 70.40 -22.10
C PRO A 489 -6.10 68.89 -21.94
N ALA A 490 -5.87 68.11 -23.00
CA ALA A 490 -5.93 66.66 -22.96
C ALA A 490 -4.73 66.08 -22.20
N GLY A 491 -3.53 66.64 -22.42
CA GLY A 491 -2.33 66.33 -21.64
C GLY A 491 -2.53 66.60 -20.15
N TRP A 492 -3.08 67.76 -19.78
CA TRP A 492 -3.36 68.09 -18.38
C TRP A 492 -4.44 67.21 -17.76
N ALA A 493 -5.48 66.85 -18.52
CA ALA A 493 -6.47 65.88 -18.04
C ALA A 493 -5.82 64.51 -17.79
N GLY A 494 -4.90 64.07 -18.65
CA GLY A 494 -4.14 62.83 -18.47
C GLY A 494 -3.21 62.85 -17.24
N GLU A 495 -2.54 63.97 -16.98
CA GLU A 495 -1.73 64.18 -15.76
C GLU A 495 -2.63 64.15 -14.51
N HIS A 496 -3.77 64.83 -14.55
CA HIS A 496 -4.73 64.85 -13.45
C HIS A 496 -5.32 63.47 -13.18
N ASP A 497 -5.69 62.73 -14.23
CA ASP A 497 -6.11 61.32 -14.15
C ASP A 497 -5.00 60.44 -13.53
N ALA A 498 -3.73 60.65 -13.90
CA ALA A 498 -2.60 59.89 -13.35
C ALA A 498 -2.37 60.10 -11.85
N GLU A 499 -2.63 61.31 -11.36
CA GLU A 499 -2.50 61.65 -9.94
C GLU A 499 -3.75 61.27 -9.12
N HIS A 500 -4.95 61.41 -9.71
CA HIS A 500 -6.21 61.32 -8.98
C HIS A 500 -7.02 60.06 -9.25
N LEU A 501 -6.57 59.17 -10.14
CA LEU A 501 -7.22 57.88 -10.36
C LEU A 501 -6.36 56.70 -9.92
N GLN A 502 -7.04 55.65 -9.52
CA GLN A 502 -6.52 54.30 -9.31
C GLN A 502 -7.38 53.32 -10.08
N VAL A 503 -6.84 52.13 -10.33
CA VAL A 503 -7.60 51.03 -10.92
C VAL A 503 -7.50 49.80 -10.03
N CYS A 504 -8.61 49.09 -9.84
CA CYS A 504 -8.58 47.82 -9.14
C CYS A 504 -7.82 46.79 -9.98
N ALA A 505 -6.81 46.14 -9.41
CA ALA A 505 -6.01 45.09 -10.06
C ALA A 505 -6.86 43.89 -10.52
N GLY A 506 -7.98 43.64 -9.83
CA GLY A 506 -8.86 42.50 -10.08
C GLY A 506 -9.99 42.79 -11.07
N CYS A 507 -10.84 43.79 -10.81
CA CYS A 507 -12.02 44.05 -11.67
C CYS A 507 -11.82 45.17 -12.69
N ALA A 508 -10.64 45.79 -12.71
CA ALA A 508 -10.32 46.93 -13.56
C ALA A 508 -11.30 48.11 -13.43
N LEU A 509 -12.01 48.24 -12.30
CA LEU A 509 -12.81 49.43 -11.99
C LEU A 509 -11.88 50.59 -11.65
N ILE A 510 -12.19 51.75 -12.18
CA ILE A 510 -11.46 53.00 -12.00
C ILE A 510 -12.07 53.76 -10.83
N TRP A 511 -11.23 54.24 -9.92
CA TRP A 511 -11.60 54.88 -8.67
C TRP A 511 -10.85 56.20 -8.49
N PRO A 512 -11.51 57.26 -8.01
CA PRO A 512 -10.82 58.48 -7.55
C PRO A 512 -9.99 58.21 -6.28
N CYS A 513 -8.75 58.72 -6.22
CA CYS A 513 -7.68 58.46 -5.24
C CYS A 513 -8.00 58.74 -3.75
N ALA A 514 -9.22 59.15 -3.39
CA ALA A 514 -9.60 59.50 -2.02
C ALA A 514 -9.62 58.30 -1.01
N ARG A 515 -9.16 57.11 -1.41
CA ARG A 515 -9.32 55.85 -0.66
C ARG A 515 -8.08 54.92 -0.65
N ALA A 516 -6.87 55.48 -0.68
CA ALA A 516 -5.61 54.76 -0.90
C ALA A 516 -5.31 53.54 0.01
N GLU A 517 -6.03 53.33 1.12
CA GLU A 517 -5.82 52.21 2.06
C GLU A 517 -6.90 51.12 2.04
N ARG A 518 -7.90 51.19 1.15
CA ARG A 518 -9.02 50.23 1.13
C ARG A 518 -8.90 49.22 -0.01
N THR A 519 -9.45 48.02 0.19
CA THR A 519 -9.69 47.05 -0.89
C THR A 519 -10.90 47.48 -1.73
N CYS A 520 -11.01 46.97 -2.95
CA CYS A 520 -12.14 47.27 -3.81
C CYS A 520 -13.45 46.72 -3.23
N ASP A 521 -14.44 47.60 -3.00
CA ASP A 521 -15.76 47.24 -2.42
C ASP A 521 -16.51 46.17 -3.23
N TYR A 522 -16.17 45.98 -4.51
CA TYR A 522 -16.88 45.07 -5.41
C TYR A 522 -16.22 43.70 -5.58
N CYS A 523 -14.90 43.61 -5.49
CA CYS A 523 -14.18 42.36 -5.74
C CYS A 523 -13.08 42.04 -4.71
N GLY A 524 -12.90 42.89 -3.69
CA GLY A 524 -11.86 42.76 -2.67
C GLY A 524 -10.42 42.96 -3.16
N GLY A 525 -10.23 43.31 -4.44
CA GLY A 525 -8.89 43.46 -5.04
C GLY A 525 -8.15 44.71 -4.57
N THR A 526 -6.82 44.69 -4.67
CA THR A 526 -5.98 45.85 -4.37
C THR A 526 -6.06 46.90 -5.48
N PHE A 527 -5.78 48.15 -5.13
CA PHE A 527 -5.70 49.26 -6.09
C PHE A 527 -4.27 49.45 -6.61
N LEU A 528 -4.17 49.71 -7.90
CA LEU A 528 -2.95 50.11 -8.59
C LEU A 528 -3.05 51.59 -8.95
N PRO A 529 -1.93 52.33 -8.97
CA PRO A 529 -1.87 53.65 -9.57
C PRO A 529 -2.38 53.60 -11.02
N TRP A 530 -3.07 54.66 -11.48
CA TRP A 530 -3.60 54.74 -12.85
C TRP A 530 -2.55 54.53 -13.95
N THR A 531 -1.29 54.91 -13.69
CA THR A 531 -0.16 54.69 -14.59
C THR A 531 0.13 53.20 -14.83
N ARG A 532 -0.20 52.33 -13.88
CA ARG A 532 -0.04 50.87 -13.95
C ARG A 532 -1.31 50.13 -14.38
N ARG A 533 -2.28 50.83 -14.97
CA ARG A 533 -3.59 50.23 -15.30
C ARG A 533 -3.58 49.06 -16.27
N HIS A 534 -2.54 48.97 -17.08
CA HIS A 534 -2.33 47.87 -18.02
C HIS A 534 -2.01 46.54 -17.31
N GLU A 535 -1.63 46.57 -16.03
CA GLU A 535 -1.36 45.38 -15.22
C GLU A 535 -2.63 44.75 -14.64
N ALA A 536 -3.77 45.45 -14.67
CA ALA A 536 -5.04 44.93 -14.18
C ALA A 536 -5.48 43.73 -15.03
N VAL A 537 -5.76 42.59 -14.37
CA VAL A 537 -6.20 41.37 -15.04
C VAL A 537 -7.71 41.43 -15.20
N THR A 538 -8.21 41.26 -16.42
CA THR A 538 -9.66 41.35 -16.67
C THR A 538 -10.35 40.02 -16.38
N LEU A 539 -11.66 40.08 -16.07
CA LEU A 539 -12.52 38.89 -15.99
C LEU A 539 -12.38 38.01 -17.24
N GLN A 540 -12.35 38.63 -18.42
CA GLN A 540 -12.20 37.92 -19.68
C GLN A 540 -10.90 37.10 -19.73
N ARG A 541 -9.77 37.67 -19.29
CA ARG A 541 -8.49 36.95 -19.26
C ARG A 541 -8.53 35.73 -18.35
N HIS A 542 -9.22 35.81 -17.21
CA HIS A 542 -9.45 34.64 -16.36
C HIS A 542 -10.34 33.60 -17.03
N LEU A 543 -11.42 34.02 -17.69
CA LEU A 543 -12.31 33.11 -18.41
C LEU A 543 -11.58 32.40 -19.56
N ASP A 544 -10.72 33.10 -20.29
CA ASP A 544 -9.94 32.51 -21.38
C ASP A 544 -8.94 31.48 -20.83
N ALA A 545 -8.31 31.74 -19.69
CA ALA A 545 -7.46 30.76 -19.01
C ALA A 545 -8.24 29.53 -18.50
N ILE A 546 -9.49 29.71 -18.06
CA ILE A 546 -10.36 28.60 -17.65
C ILE A 546 -10.77 27.77 -18.88
N ARG A 547 -11.15 28.40 -19.99
CA ARG A 547 -11.51 27.70 -21.23
C ARG A 547 -10.34 26.89 -21.77
N ALA A 548 -9.15 27.49 -21.83
CA ALA A 548 -7.92 26.81 -22.25
C ALA A 548 -7.52 25.62 -21.36
N ARG A 549 -8.03 25.53 -20.14
CA ARG A 549 -7.84 24.39 -19.22
C ARG A 549 -8.96 23.34 -19.32
N LEU A 550 -10.12 23.72 -19.87
CA LEU A 550 -11.25 22.81 -20.09
C LEU A 550 -11.10 22.04 -21.40
N ASP A 551 -10.50 22.69 -22.41
CA ASP A 551 -10.05 22.09 -23.67
C ASP A 551 -8.81 21.21 -23.44
#